data_AF-A0A4Y2V2X1-F1
#
_entry.id   AF-A0A4Y2V2X1-F1
#
_cell.length_a   1.000
_cell.length_b   1.000
_cell.length_c   1.000
_cell.angle_alpha   90.00
_cell.angle_beta   90.00
_cell.angle_gamma   90.00
#
_symmetry.space_group_name_H-M   'P 1'
#
loop_
_entity.id
_entity.type
_entity.pdbx_description
1 polymer ?
#
loop_
_entity_poly.entity_id
_entity_poly.type
_entity_poly.pdbx_seq_one_letter_code
_entity_poly.pdbx_strand_id
1 'polypeptide(L)'
;AGEEEIYQCSELQQVVNIFRDENACPDDIDEAEQKVLIALHGRKKSEETRDSLIFKLFQKSLVKNNFILIFLPPTTAAAREHSLRAYLQVQYWSGFAKRLLDWCWKETKHGLFSVTTHKEPAAPALLSLISLQAPKRV
;
A
#
# COMPACT_ATOMS: atom_id res chain seq x y z
N ALA A 1 -26.13 8.68 -6.99
CA ALA A 1 -25.65 9.96 -6.44
C ALA A 1 -24.23 9.91 -5.88
N GLY A 2 -23.66 8.74 -5.52
CA GLY A 2 -22.32 8.66 -4.89
C GLY A 2 -21.12 8.48 -5.83
N GLU A 3 -21.33 8.28 -7.13
CA GLU A 3 -20.24 8.04 -8.10
C GLU A 3 -19.79 9.33 -8.81
N GLU A 4 -20.69 10.29 -8.99
CA GLU A 4 -20.41 11.57 -9.68
C GLU A 4 -19.64 12.57 -8.81
N GLU A 5 -19.74 12.50 -7.48
CA GLU A 5 -18.98 13.37 -6.57
C GLU A 5 -17.48 13.01 -6.47
N ILE A 6 -17.10 11.77 -6.82
CA ILE A 6 -15.69 11.34 -6.79
C ILE A 6 -14.89 12.02 -7.93
N TYR A 7 -15.56 12.29 -9.06
CA TYR A 7 -14.91 12.84 -10.25
C TYR A 7 -14.61 14.35 -10.19
N GLN A 8 -15.10 15.07 -9.17
CA GLN A 8 -14.87 16.51 -8.98
C GLN A 8 -13.88 16.82 -7.86
N CYS A 9 -13.26 15.80 -7.26
CA CYS A 9 -12.23 16.02 -6.24
C CYS A 9 -10.93 16.44 -6.92
N SER A 10 -10.62 17.74 -6.88
CA SER A 10 -9.38 18.32 -7.44
C SER A 10 -8.13 17.60 -6.96
N GLU A 11 -8.16 17.03 -5.75
CA GLU A 11 -7.06 16.25 -5.16
C GLU A 11 -6.85 14.90 -5.88
N LEU A 12 -7.92 14.19 -6.26
CA LEU A 12 -7.81 12.93 -7.01
C LEU A 12 -7.31 13.16 -8.44
N GLN A 13 -7.70 14.29 -9.03
CA GLN A 13 -7.24 14.64 -10.37
C GLN A 13 -5.73 14.93 -10.40
N GLN A 14 -5.19 15.54 -9.34
CA GLN A 14 -3.74 15.70 -9.15
C GLN A 14 -3.04 14.33 -9.04
N VAL A 15 -3.60 13.40 -8.26
CA VAL A 15 -3.06 12.04 -8.15
C VAL A 15 -3.02 11.33 -9.50
N VAL A 16 -4.11 11.41 -10.27
CA VAL A 16 -4.17 10.81 -11.62
C VAL A 16 -3.10 11.40 -12.53
N ASN A 17 -2.84 12.71 -12.45
CA ASN A 17 -1.81 13.35 -13.25
C ASN A 17 -0.40 12.83 -12.91
N ILE A 18 -0.10 12.60 -11.62
CA ILE A 18 1.18 12.01 -11.18
C ILE A 18 1.34 10.61 -11.76
N PHE A 19 0.31 9.77 -11.69
CA PHE A 19 0.40 8.40 -12.20
C PHE A 19 0.56 8.32 -13.73
N ARG A 20 0.12 9.35 -14.45
CA ARG A 20 0.26 9.46 -15.91
C ARG A 20 1.62 10.01 -16.33
N ASP A 21 2.30 10.76 -15.48
CA ASP A 21 3.61 11.34 -15.79
C ASP A 21 4.68 10.22 -15.88
N GLU A 22 5.29 10.11 -17.05
CA GLU A 22 6.38 9.16 -17.31
C GLU A 22 7.60 9.42 -16.41
N ASN A 23 7.80 10.67 -15.97
CA ASN A 23 8.96 11.10 -15.20
C ASN A 23 8.67 11.24 -13.70
N ALA A 24 7.46 10.87 -13.25
CA ALA A 24 7.12 10.87 -11.83
C ALA A 24 8.14 10.05 -11.03
N CYS A 25 8.67 10.64 -9.96
CA CYS A 25 9.59 9.93 -9.10
C CYS A 25 8.83 9.02 -8.12
N PRO A 26 9.48 7.96 -7.59
CA PRO A 26 8.86 7.04 -6.64
C PRO A 26 8.24 7.69 -5.39
N ASP A 27 8.78 8.83 -4.94
CA ASP A 27 8.29 9.53 -3.76
C ASP A 27 6.99 10.29 -4.05
N ASP A 28 6.88 10.94 -5.23
CA ASP A 28 5.63 11.58 -5.67
C ASP A 28 4.49 10.56 -5.81
N ILE A 29 4.83 9.36 -6.30
CA ILE A 29 3.88 8.24 -6.46
C ILE A 29 3.39 7.72 -5.09
N ASP A 30 4.28 7.60 -4.10
CA ASP A 30 3.90 7.19 -2.72
C ASP A 30 3.04 8.27 -2.06
N GLU A 31 3.37 9.55 -2.20
CA GLU A 31 2.56 10.65 -1.66
C GLU A 31 1.17 10.69 -2.30
N ALA A 32 1.10 10.49 -3.62
CA ALA A 32 -0.15 10.44 -4.36
C ALA A 32 -1.04 9.26 -3.90
N GLU A 33 -0.47 8.07 -3.72
CA GLU A 33 -1.19 6.92 -3.16
C GLU A 33 -1.62 7.16 -1.72
N GLN A 34 -0.78 7.79 -0.91
CA GLN A 34 -1.12 8.14 0.47
C GLN A 34 -2.36 9.05 0.52
N LYS A 35 -2.47 10.04 -0.36
CA LYS A 35 -3.65 10.90 -0.47
C LYS A 35 -4.91 10.10 -0.77
N VAL A 36 -4.83 9.12 -1.69
CA VAL A 36 -5.94 8.21 -2.01
C VAL A 36 -6.31 7.33 -0.81
N LEU A 37 -5.33 6.73 -0.12
CA LEU A 37 -5.57 5.89 1.05
C LEU A 37 -6.21 6.67 2.20
N ILE A 38 -5.74 7.90 2.45
CA ILE A 38 -6.34 8.81 3.44
C ILE A 38 -7.76 9.17 3.01
N ALA A 39 -8.03 9.49 1.75
CA ALA A 39 -9.39 9.79 1.29
C ALA A 39 -10.33 8.57 1.45
N LEU A 40 -9.85 7.37 1.17
CA LEU A 40 -10.63 6.12 1.28
C LEU A 40 -10.95 5.74 2.74
N HIS A 41 -10.03 5.96 3.67
CA HIS A 41 -10.16 5.47 5.05
C HIS A 41 -10.33 6.58 6.12
N GLY A 42 -9.89 7.79 5.81
CA GLY A 42 -9.92 8.99 6.65
C GLY A 42 -10.99 9.96 6.19
N ARG A 43 -12.12 10.01 6.91
CA ARG A 43 -13.24 10.92 6.62
C ARG A 43 -12.98 12.39 6.99
N LYS A 44 -11.84 12.73 7.59
CA LYS A 44 -11.52 14.08 8.11
C LYS A 44 -10.07 14.46 7.76
N LYS A 45 -9.86 15.73 7.39
CA LYS A 45 -8.55 16.36 7.17
C LYS A 45 -7.78 16.55 8.49
N SER A 46 -7.50 15.48 9.23
CA SER A 46 -6.56 15.58 10.35
C SER A 46 -5.13 15.37 9.85
N GLU A 47 -4.17 16.09 10.44
CA GLU A 47 -2.71 15.95 10.26
C GLU A 47 -2.19 14.60 10.82
N GLU A 48 -2.91 13.52 10.55
CA GLU A 48 -2.53 12.19 11.01
C GLU A 48 -1.57 11.56 10.03
N THR A 49 -0.45 11.03 10.54
CA THR A 49 0.48 10.24 9.75
C THR A 49 -0.21 8.96 9.25
N ARG A 50 0.22 8.43 8.09
CA ARG A 50 -0.29 7.17 7.50
C ARG A 50 -0.34 6.04 8.54
N ASP A 51 0.74 5.87 9.31
CA ASP A 51 0.83 4.84 10.35
C ASP A 51 -0.16 5.07 11.51
N SER A 52 -0.42 6.33 11.91
CA SER A 52 -1.41 6.63 12.96
C SER A 52 -2.83 6.26 12.52
N LEU A 53 -3.17 6.58 11.27
CA LEU A 53 -4.47 6.23 10.68
C LEU A 53 -4.65 4.70 10.62
N ILE A 54 -3.65 3.99 10.09
CA ILE A 54 -3.64 2.52 10.01
C ILE A 54 -3.82 1.91 11.41
N PHE A 55 -3.07 2.40 12.39
CA PHE A 55 -3.16 1.90 13.76
C PHE A 55 -4.53 2.15 14.40
N LYS A 56 -5.13 3.33 14.21
CA LYS A 56 -6.48 3.63 14.69
C LYS A 56 -7.53 2.74 14.05
N LEU A 57 -7.43 2.50 12.73
CA LEU A 57 -8.33 1.60 12.02
C LEU A 57 -8.20 0.17 12.53
N PHE A 58 -6.96 -0.29 12.76
CA PHE A 58 -6.68 -1.57 13.39
C PHE A 58 -7.32 -1.68 14.78
N GLN A 59 -7.08 -0.71 15.68
CA GLN A 59 -7.71 -0.71 17.01
C GLN A 59 -9.24 -0.72 16.95
N LYS A 60 -9.85 0.09 16.06
CA LYS A 60 -11.30 0.12 15.84
C LYS A 60 -11.86 -1.18 15.27
N SER A 61 -11.02 -1.97 14.61
CA SER A 61 -11.42 -3.24 14.04
C SER A 61 -11.37 -4.38 15.07
N LEU A 62 -10.49 -4.28 16.08
CA LEU A 62 -10.41 -5.25 17.18
C LEU A 62 -11.65 -5.25 18.09
N VAL A 63 -12.36 -4.12 18.19
CA VAL A 63 -13.60 -4.03 18.99
C VAL A 63 -14.82 -4.63 18.28
N LYS A 64 -14.68 -5.08 17.04
CA LYS A 64 -15.77 -5.68 16.27
C LYS A 64 -15.69 -7.20 16.38
N ASN A 65 -16.82 -7.84 16.73
CA ASN A 65 -16.90 -9.30 16.84
C ASN A 65 -16.63 -10.04 15.53
N ASN A 66 -16.79 -9.39 14.37
CA ASN A 66 -16.56 -9.95 13.04
C ASN A 66 -15.41 -9.24 12.34
N PHE A 67 -14.22 -9.27 12.95
CA PHE A 67 -13.02 -8.70 12.36
C PHE A 67 -12.67 -9.43 11.05
N ILE A 68 -12.78 -8.72 9.91
CA ILE A 68 -12.34 -9.20 8.61
C ILE A 68 -11.04 -8.48 8.26
N LEU A 69 -9.96 -9.26 8.16
CA LEU A 69 -8.59 -8.77 7.93
C LEU A 69 -8.45 -7.92 6.66
N ILE A 70 -9.27 -8.19 5.64
CA ILE A 70 -9.26 -7.52 4.33
C ILE A 70 -9.59 -6.02 4.44
N PHE A 71 -10.28 -5.58 5.49
CA PHE A 71 -10.59 -4.15 5.68
C PHE A 71 -9.47 -3.37 6.37
N LEU A 72 -8.36 -4.01 6.71
CA LEU A 72 -7.19 -3.26 7.17
C LEU A 72 -6.53 -2.57 5.98
N PRO A 73 -6.21 -1.27 6.10
CA PRO A 73 -5.36 -0.63 5.13
C PRO A 73 -3.98 -1.33 5.09
N PRO A 74 -3.32 -1.35 3.91
CA PRO A 74 -1.97 -1.88 3.80
C PRO A 74 -1.00 -1.10 4.69
N THR A 75 0.07 -1.76 5.15
CA THR A 75 1.14 -1.09 5.88
C THR A 75 1.85 -0.09 4.98
N THR A 76 2.48 0.94 5.56
CA THR A 76 3.24 1.97 4.83
C THR A 76 4.21 1.39 3.80
N ALA A 77 4.98 0.35 4.15
CA ALA A 77 5.90 -0.29 3.21
C ALA A 77 5.15 -1.01 2.08
N ALA A 78 4.09 -1.76 2.41
CA ALA A 78 3.34 -2.52 1.41
C ALA A 78 2.53 -1.62 0.46
N ALA A 79 2.00 -0.52 0.98
CA ALA A 79 1.32 0.54 0.24
C ALA A 79 2.26 1.13 -0.81
N ARG A 80 3.47 1.57 -0.40
CA ARG A 80 4.49 2.08 -1.32
C ARG A 80 4.81 1.13 -2.48
N GLU A 81 5.06 -0.15 -2.18
CA GLU A 81 5.34 -1.14 -3.23
C GLU A 81 4.13 -1.33 -4.17
N HIS A 82 2.91 -1.25 -3.62
CA HIS A 82 1.67 -1.32 -4.40
C HIS A 82 1.51 -0.12 -5.33
N SER A 83 1.80 1.10 -4.87
CA SER A 83 1.77 2.34 -5.68
C SER A 83 2.66 2.24 -6.89
N LEU A 84 3.88 1.74 -6.70
CA LEU A 84 4.87 1.60 -7.77
C LEU A 84 4.45 0.56 -8.81
N ARG A 85 3.78 -0.52 -8.40
CA ARG A 85 3.18 -1.48 -9.34
C ARG A 85 2.01 -0.89 -10.10
N ALA A 86 1.13 -0.17 -9.41
CA ALA A 86 -0.01 0.51 -10.03
C ALA A 86 0.47 1.56 -11.04
N TYR A 87 1.50 2.34 -10.70
CA TYR A 87 2.17 3.27 -11.60
C TYR A 87 2.69 2.54 -12.84
N LEU A 88 3.48 1.48 -12.66
CA LEU A 88 4.03 0.72 -13.77
C LEU A 88 2.93 0.20 -14.73
N GLN A 89 1.81 -0.26 -14.18
CA GLN A 89 0.66 -0.72 -14.96
C GLN A 89 0.03 0.42 -15.78
N VAL A 90 -0.17 1.60 -15.16
CA VAL A 90 -0.68 2.79 -15.87
C VAL A 90 0.27 3.21 -17.00
N GLN A 91 1.58 3.11 -16.78
CA GLN A 91 2.59 3.47 -17.77
C GLN A 91 2.57 2.51 -18.97
N TYR A 92 2.45 1.20 -18.73
CA TYR A 92 2.28 0.24 -19.82
C TYR A 92 1.01 0.46 -20.62
N TRP A 93 -0.11 0.76 -19.95
CA TRP A 93 -1.36 1.10 -20.64
C TRP A 93 -1.26 2.39 -21.47
N SER A 94 -0.36 3.29 -21.08
CA SER A 94 -0.08 4.53 -21.81
C SER A 94 0.93 4.35 -22.94
N GLY A 95 1.44 3.13 -23.15
CA GLY A 95 2.38 2.81 -24.22
C GLY A 95 3.86 2.99 -23.87
N PHE A 96 4.18 3.29 -22.61
CA PHE A 96 5.57 3.45 -22.17
C PHE A 96 6.21 2.11 -21.81
N ALA A 97 7.45 1.92 -22.26
CA ALA A 97 8.24 0.74 -21.93
C ALA A 97 9.12 1.03 -20.71
N LYS A 98 8.70 0.55 -19.53
CA LYS A 98 9.51 0.56 -18.30
C LYS A 98 9.99 -0.84 -17.96
N ARG A 99 11.12 -0.95 -17.24
CA ARG A 99 11.72 -2.23 -16.86
C ARG A 99 11.13 -2.71 -15.53
N LEU A 100 10.56 -3.92 -15.50
CA LEU A 100 9.92 -4.49 -14.30
C LEU A 100 10.82 -4.46 -13.06
N LEU A 101 12.09 -4.86 -13.22
CA LEU A 101 13.08 -4.94 -12.14
C LEU A 101 13.34 -3.59 -11.45
N ASP A 102 13.14 -2.47 -12.15
CA ASP A 102 13.33 -1.14 -11.58
C ASP A 102 12.11 -0.70 -10.75
N TRP A 103 11.00 -1.46 -10.76
CA TRP A 103 9.69 -1.07 -10.24
C TRP A 103 8.99 -2.19 -9.43
N CYS A 104 9.57 -2.57 -8.29
CA CYS A 104 8.98 -3.50 -7.32
C CYS A 104 8.76 -4.94 -7.84
N TRP A 105 9.58 -5.38 -8.78
CA TRP A 105 9.67 -6.79 -9.18
C TRP A 105 11.07 -7.32 -8.88
N LYS A 106 11.11 -8.59 -8.50
CA LYS A 106 12.36 -9.32 -8.32
C LYS A 106 12.36 -10.59 -9.15
N GLU A 107 13.52 -10.90 -9.71
CA GLU A 107 13.76 -12.20 -10.32
C GLU A 107 14.00 -13.25 -9.24
N THR A 108 13.42 -14.42 -9.46
CA THR A 108 13.65 -15.62 -8.66
C THR A 108 13.90 -16.79 -9.60
N LYS A 109 14.40 -17.91 -9.05
CA LYS A 109 14.53 -19.17 -9.80
C LYS A 109 13.22 -19.70 -10.39
N HIS A 110 12.07 -19.15 -9.98
CA HIS A 110 10.75 -19.53 -10.44
C HIS A 110 10.09 -18.46 -11.33
N GLY A 111 10.85 -17.45 -11.77
CA GLY A 111 10.36 -16.33 -12.57
C GLY A 111 10.29 -15.01 -11.81
N LEU A 112 9.55 -14.05 -12.36
CA LEU A 112 9.36 -12.71 -11.80
C LEU A 112 8.26 -12.71 -10.74
N PHE A 113 8.57 -12.17 -9.56
CA PHE A 113 7.62 -12.00 -8.47
C PHE A 113 7.54 -10.54 -8.04
N SER A 114 6.35 -10.09 -7.70
CA SER A 114 6.14 -8.77 -7.10
C SER A 114 6.75 -8.71 -5.70
N VAL A 115 7.48 -7.64 -5.41
CA VAL A 115 7.92 -7.30 -4.05
C VAL A 115 6.73 -6.75 -3.28
N THR A 116 6.27 -7.46 -2.25
CA THR A 116 5.10 -7.05 -1.46
C THR A 116 5.45 -6.12 -0.30
N THR A 117 6.65 -6.26 0.25
CA THR A 117 7.20 -5.42 1.33
C THR A 117 8.71 -5.68 1.43
N HIS A 118 9.49 -4.66 1.80
CA HIS A 118 10.90 -4.79 2.17
C HIS A 118 11.11 -4.88 3.69
N LYS A 119 10.03 -4.78 4.47
CA LYS A 119 10.07 -4.95 5.93
C LYS A 119 9.78 -6.38 6.33
N GLU A 120 10.46 -6.83 7.38
CA GLU A 120 10.20 -8.12 8.02
C GLU A 120 8.74 -8.22 8.49
N PRO A 121 8.11 -9.41 8.44
CA PRO A 121 6.71 -9.60 8.82
C PRO A 121 6.38 -9.22 10.27
N ALA A 122 7.37 -9.34 11.17
CA ALA A 122 7.24 -8.99 12.58
C ALA A 122 8.61 -8.66 13.17
N ALA A 123 8.61 -7.99 14.32
CA ALA A 123 9.83 -7.72 15.07
C ALA A 123 10.51 -9.04 15.52
N PRO A 124 11.85 -9.13 15.52
CA PRO A 124 12.56 -10.34 15.90
C PRO A 124 12.17 -10.89 17.29
N ALA A 125 11.92 -10.00 18.26
CA ALA A 125 11.47 -10.39 19.59
C ALA A 125 10.12 -11.13 19.58
N LEU A 126 9.19 -10.70 18.72
CA LEU A 126 7.89 -11.33 18.57
C LEU A 126 8.03 -12.70 17.87
N LEU A 127 8.87 -12.80 16.84
CA LEU A 127 9.18 -14.07 16.19
C LEU A 127 9.83 -15.07 17.15
N SER A 128 10.70 -14.58 18.04
CA SER A 128 11.32 -15.39 19.09
C SER A 128 10.29 -15.90 20.09
N LEU A 129 9.37 -15.05 20.54
CA LEU A 129 8.29 -15.43 21.45
C LEU A 129 7.40 -16.53 20.86
N ILE A 130 7.01 -16.41 19.58
CA ILE A 130 6.18 -17.41 18.89
C ILE A 130 6.96 -18.70 18.66
N SER A 131 8.23 -18.62 18.26
CA SER A 131 9.05 -19.80 17.97
C SER A 131 9.30 -20.67 19.20
N LEU A 132 9.32 -20.07 20.40
CA LEU A 132 9.43 -20.81 21.66
C LEU A 132 8.15 -21.56 22.04
N GLN A 133 7.00 -21.20 21.47
CA GLN A 133 5.71 -21.83 21.75
C GLN A 133 5.36 -22.96 20.76
N ALA A 134 6.11 -23.10 19.67
CA ALA A 134 5.94 -24.24 18.76
C ALA A 134 6.51 -25.50 19.43
N PRO A 135 5.71 -26.58 19.66
CA PRO A 135 6.26 -27.82 20.17
C PRO A 135 7.31 -28.33 19.17
N LYS A 136 8.51 -28.60 19.67
CA LYS A 136 9.55 -29.27 18.88
C LYS A 136 8.94 -30.58 18.36
N ARG A 137 8.78 -30.70 17.04
CA ARG A 137 8.48 -31.99 16.43
C ARG A 137 9.68 -32.89 16.72
N VAL A 138 9.47 -33.83 17.66
CA VAL A 138 10.33 -34.99 17.90
C VAL A 138 10.12 -35.98 16.76
#